data_AF-A0A847S8X5-F1
#
_entry.id   AF-A0A847S8X5-F1
#
_cell.length_a   1.000
_cell.length_b   1.000
_cell.length_c   1.000
_cell.angle_alpha   90.00
_cell.angle_beta   90.00
_cell.angle_gamma   90.00
#
_symmetry.space_group_name_H-M   'P 1'
#
loop_
_entity.id
_entity.type
_entity.pdbx_description
1 polymer ?
#
loop_
_entity_poly.entity_id
_entity_poly.type
_entity_poly.pdbx_seq_one_letter_code
_entity_poly.pdbx_strand_id
1 'polypeptide(L)' 'MATSAALNTLYRLADYPVLARLAKARTHATRLDGRACRCLYESALPQLDWQTLSAAERALMYALGLEETT' A
#
# COMPACT_ATOMS: atom_id res chain seq x y z
N MET A 1 -10.09 -1.11 10.84
CA MET A 1 -10.45 0.28 10.47
C MET A 1 -9.17 1.09 10.21
N ALA A 2 -9.04 1.71 9.04
CA ALA A 2 -7.90 2.59 8.72
C ALA A 2 -7.88 3.82 9.65
N THR A 3 -6.71 4.21 10.14
CA THR A 3 -6.62 5.44 10.95
C THR A 3 -6.54 6.67 10.06
N SER A 4 -7.20 7.76 10.45
CA SER A 4 -7.13 9.05 9.73
C SER A 4 -5.67 9.55 9.60
N ALA A 5 -4.84 9.24 10.59
CA ALA A 5 -3.41 9.54 10.58
C ALA A 5 -2.64 8.75 9.51
N ALA A 6 -2.88 7.44 9.37
CA ALA A 6 -2.25 6.64 8.32
C ALA A 6 -2.64 7.13 6.93
N LEU A 7 -3.92 7.46 6.71
CA LEU A 7 -4.40 7.96 5.41
C LEU A 7 -3.77 9.30 5.00
N ASN A 8 -3.39 10.16 5.96
CA ASN A 8 -2.79 11.46 5.69
C ASN A 8 -1.26 11.48 5.76
N THR A 9 -0.63 10.33 6.02
CA THR A 9 0.82 10.19 6.10
C THR A 9 1.42 9.97 4.71
N LEU A 10 2.59 10.55 4.45
CA LEU A 10 3.36 10.32 3.23
C LEU A 10 4.32 9.14 3.41
N TYR A 11 4.15 8.11 2.59
CA TYR A 11 4.96 6.90 2.56
C TYR A 11 5.95 6.95 1.39
N ARG A 12 7.22 6.58 1.63
CA ARG A 12 8.22 6.47 0.56
C ARG A 12 8.07 5.13 -0.14
N LEU A 13 7.98 5.14 -1.46
CA LEU A 13 7.79 3.93 -2.24
C LEU A 13 8.97 2.96 -2.14
N ALA A 14 10.19 3.46 -1.94
CA ALA A 14 11.39 2.63 -1.81
C ALA A 14 11.31 1.64 -0.62
N ASP A 15 10.50 1.95 0.40
CA ASP A 15 10.32 1.10 1.59
C ASP A 15 9.27 -0.01 1.37
N TYR A 16 8.52 0.05 0.25
CA TYR A 16 7.39 -0.84 -0.06
C TYR A 16 7.48 -1.31 -1.52
N PRO A 17 8.24 -2.39 -1.81
CA PRO A 17 8.57 -2.81 -3.17
C PRO A 17 7.36 -3.13 -4.07
N VAL A 18 6.31 -3.76 -3.52
CA VAL A 18 5.08 -4.07 -4.24
C VAL A 18 4.31 -2.80 -4.50
N LEU A 19 4.18 -1.91 -3.51
CA LEU A 19 3.57 -0.59 -3.72
C LEU A 19 4.30 0.23 -4.78
N ALA A 20 5.65 0.23 -4.75
CA ALA A 20 6.46 0.90 -5.76
C ALA A 20 6.18 0.37 -7.17
N ARG A 21 6.06 -0.96 -7.31
CA ARG A 21 5.71 -1.60 -8.57
C ARG A 21 4.32 -1.20 -9.05
N LEU A 22 3.33 -1.18 -8.16
CA LEU A 22 1.95 -0.75 -8.47
C LEU A 22 1.90 0.73 -8.87
N ALA A 23 2.61 1.59 -8.15
CA ALA A 23 2.67 3.02 -8.39
C ALA A 23 3.39 3.37 -9.70
N LYS A 24 4.44 2.62 -10.08
CA LYS A 24 5.25 2.88 -11.28
C LYS A 24 4.45 2.89 -12.58
N ALA A 25 3.34 2.15 -12.63
CA ALA A 25 2.43 2.15 -13.78
C ALA A 25 1.54 3.42 -13.86
N ARG A 26 1.45 4.20 -12.79
CA ARG A 26 0.52 5.33 -12.66
C ARG A 26 1.20 6.68 -12.37
N THR A 27 2.41 6.68 -11.81
CA THR A 27 3.09 7.90 -11.39
C THR A 27 4.61 7.73 -11.30
N HIS A 28 5.32 8.86 -11.39
CA HIS A 28 6.76 8.97 -11.14
C HIS A 28 7.08 9.49 -9.73
N ALA A 29 6.06 9.68 -8.88
CA ALA A 29 6.26 10.15 -7.51
C ALA A 29 7.09 9.13 -6.70
N THR A 30 7.95 9.64 -5.82
CA THR A 30 8.75 8.81 -4.89
C THR A 30 8.06 8.61 -3.54
N ARG A 31 7.02 9.40 -3.27
CA ARG A 31 6.20 9.33 -2.06
C ARG A 31 4.72 9.43 -2.44
N LEU A 32 3.88 8.72 -1.71
CA LEU A 32 2.43 8.75 -1.84
C LEU A 32 1.76 8.92 -0.48
N ASP A 33 0.64 9.62 -0.45
CA ASP A 33 -0.19 9.67 0.75
C ASP A 33 -0.89 8.33 0.98
N GLY A 34 -1.27 8.07 2.23
CA GLY A 34 -1.93 6.82 2.61
C GLY A 34 -3.21 6.52 1.82
N ARG A 35 -3.96 7.53 1.36
CA ARG A 35 -5.16 7.28 0.52
C ARG A 35 -4.76 6.77 -0.86
N ALA A 36 -3.75 7.38 -1.48
CA ALA A 36 -3.20 6.90 -2.74
C ALA A 36 -2.62 5.48 -2.59
N CYS A 37 -1.89 5.21 -1.50
CA CYS A 37 -1.39 3.86 -1.20
C CYS A 37 -2.52 2.85 -1.09
N ARG A 38 -3.58 3.19 -0.33
CA ARG A 38 -4.75 2.33 -0.14
C ARG A 38 -5.44 2.03 -1.46
N CYS A 39 -5.71 3.03 -2.29
CA CYS A 39 -6.36 2.83 -3.59
C CYS A 39 -5.53 1.95 -4.53
N LEU A 40 -4.20 2.07 -4.49
CA LEU A 40 -3.30 1.20 -5.27
C LEU A 40 -3.40 -0.25 -4.81
N TYR A 41 -3.34 -0.49 -3.50
CA TYR A 41 -3.48 -1.83 -2.95
C TYR A 41 -4.86 -2.41 -3.19
N GLU A 42 -5.94 -1.67 -2.95
CA GLU A 42 -7.33 -2.11 -3.21
C GLU A 42 -7.52 -2.52 -4.67
N SER A 43 -6.96 -1.76 -5.61
CA SER A 43 -7.00 -2.11 -7.04
C SER A 43 -6.22 -3.40 -7.36
N ALA A 44 -5.21 -3.73 -6.55
CA ALA A 44 -4.31 -4.85 -6.78
C ALA A 44 -4.68 -6.11 -5.98
N LEU A 45 -5.52 -5.99 -4.95
CA LEU A 45 -5.93 -7.09 -4.05
C LEU A 45 -6.26 -8.40 -4.78
N PRO A 46 -7.03 -8.42 -5.89
CA PRO A 46 -7.38 -9.68 -6.57
C PRO A 46 -6.18 -10.43 -7.16
N GLN A 47 -5.07 -9.73 -7.40
CA GLN A 47 -3.85 -10.26 -8.03
C GLN A 47 -2.66 -10.22 -7.07
N LEU A 48 -2.89 -9.81 -5.82
CA LEU A 48 -1.84 -9.61 -4.84
C LEU A 48 -1.53 -10.96 -4.19
N ASP A 49 -0.29 -11.40 -4.32
CA ASP A 49 0.20 -12.56 -3.59
C ASP A 49 0.66 -12.12 -2.20
N TRP A 50 -0.12 -12.46 -1.18
CA TRP A 50 0.15 -12.10 0.21
C TRP A 50 1.46 -12.68 0.75
N GLN A 51 1.96 -13.79 0.20
CA GLN A 51 3.25 -14.38 0.59
C GLN A 51 4.43 -13.56 0.08
N THR A 52 4.24 -12.78 -0.98
CA THR A 52 5.30 -11.90 -1.53
C THR A 52 5.45 -10.59 -0.78
N LEU A 53 4.51 -10.25 0.10
CA LEU A 53 4.52 -8.99 0.84
C LEU A 53 5.50 -9.03 2.01
N SER A 54 6.35 -8.01 2.07
CA SER A 54 7.22 -7.78 3.23
C SER A 54 6.40 -7.53 4.51
N ALA A 55 7.03 -7.71 5.68
CA ALA A 55 6.37 -7.37 6.95
C ALA A 55 5.96 -5.90 7.03
N ALA A 56 6.77 -4.99 6.47
CA ALA A 56 6.47 -3.57 6.39
C ALA A 56 5.24 -3.27 5.52
N GLU A 57 5.09 -3.96 4.39
CA GLU A 57 3.93 -3.81 3.52
C GLU A 57 2.65 -4.32 4.17
N ARG A 58 2.71 -5.49 4.82
CA ARG A 58 1.57 -6.01 5.57
C ARG A 58 1.17 -5.05 6.69
N ALA A 59 2.13 -4.54 7.47
CA ALA A 59 1.88 -3.54 8.51
C ALA A 59 1.24 -2.25 7.95
N LEU A 60 1.73 -1.78 6.79
CA LEU A 60 1.13 -0.63 6.10
C LEU A 60 -0.30 -0.93 5.66
N MET A 61 -0.53 -2.07 5.00
CA MET A 61 -1.85 -2.49 4.55
C MET A 61 -2.85 -2.55 5.72
N TYR A 62 -2.47 -3.16 6.84
CA TYR A 62 -3.30 -3.17 8.05
C TYR A 62 -3.56 -1.74 8.59
N ALA A 63 -2.55 -0.87 8.61
CA ALA A 63 -2.72 0.53 9.04
C ALA A 63 -3.66 1.31 8.10
N LEU A 64 -3.69 0.95 6.81
CA LEU A 64 -4.60 1.45 5.79
C LEU A 64 -5.98 0.78 5.82
N GLY A 65 -6.20 -0.18 6.72
CA GLY A 65 -7.46 -0.90 6.89
C GLY A 65 -7.71 -1.96 5.81
N LEU A 66 -6.66 -2.48 5.19
CA LEU A 66 -6.71 -3.61 4.27
C LEU A 66 -6.30 -4.87 5.02
N GLU A 67 -7.10 -5.91 4.86
CA GLU A 67 -6.94 -7.19 5.54
C GLU A 67 -7.02 -8.32 4.53
N GLU A 68 -6.28 -9.39 4.78
CA GLU A 68 -6.35 -10.62 3.99
C GLU A 68 -7.77 -11.16 4.14
N THR A 69 -8.59 -10.97 3.11
CA THR A 69 -9.95 -11.48 3.08
C THR A 69 -9.83 -12.96 2.71
N THR A 70 -9.63 -13.79 3.74
CA THR A 70 -9.72 -15.26 3.64
C THR A 70 -11.15 -15.68 3.33
#